data_AF-A0A562ZXV2-F1
#
_entry.id   AF-A0A562ZXV2-F1
#
_cell.length_a   1.000
_cell.length_b   1.000
_cell.length_c   1.000
_cell.angle_alpha   90.00
_cell.angle_beta   90.00
_cell.angle_gamma   90.00
#
_symmetry.space_group_name_H-M   'P 1'
#
loop_
_entity.id
_entity.type
_entity.pdbx_description
1 polymer ?
#
loop_
_entity_poly.entity_id
_entity_poly.type
_entity_poly.pdbx_seq_one_letter_code
_entity_poly.pdbx_strand_id
1 'polypeptide(L)'
;MQATIYYTAWMVALLAAVAVLSVAITRHKRRIDRRRQQAIRMLRALTLYGDWVSAQRLVALPQGTNPAAEAALVEASALGGDAFPELAGEMAGLLAMHEKLVAFLRAQQLLWRHDPGNWLKSDHDRQFMALWRLHRAALQVLEEKLQAVVAVRHRGTAGRRQSTYA
;
A
#
# COMPACT_ATOMS: atom_id res chain seq x y z
N MET A 1 -39.15 15.67 -46.94
CA MET A 1 -38.40 16.43 -45.91
C MET A 1 -38.43 15.78 -44.52
N GLN A 2 -39.45 15.00 -44.13
CA GLN A 2 -39.49 14.37 -42.80
C GLN A 2 -38.49 13.21 -42.60
N ALA A 3 -38.23 12.40 -43.64
CA ALA A 3 -37.30 11.27 -43.55
C ALA A 3 -35.85 11.71 -43.26
N THR A 4 -35.39 12.81 -43.88
CA THR A 4 -34.03 13.34 -43.68
C THR A 4 -33.80 13.83 -42.25
N ILE A 5 -34.80 14.45 -41.61
CA ILE A 5 -34.72 14.90 -40.21
C ILE A 5 -34.63 13.70 -39.26
N TYR A 6 -35.36 12.62 -39.55
CA TYR A 6 -35.31 11.39 -38.74
C TYR A 6 -33.92 10.74 -38.78
N TYR A 7 -33.33 10.61 -39.96
CA TYR A 7 -31.98 10.02 -40.10
C TYR A 7 -30.89 10.88 -39.47
N THR A 8 -30.95 12.20 -39.59
CA THR A 8 -29.97 13.09 -38.96
C THR A 8 -30.09 13.06 -37.44
N ALA A 9 -31.30 13.04 -36.89
CA ALA A 9 -31.53 12.89 -35.44
C ALA A 9 -30.95 11.56 -34.92
N TRP A 10 -31.14 10.46 -35.65
CA TRP A 10 -30.60 9.16 -35.27
C TRP A 10 -29.08 9.10 -35.33
N MET A 11 -28.47 9.70 -36.36
CA MET A 11 -27.00 9.84 -36.47
C MET A 11 -26.41 10.65 -35.31
N VAL A 12 -27.04 11.78 -34.96
CA VAL A 12 -26.60 12.61 -33.82
C VAL A 12 -26.73 11.85 -32.50
N ALA A 13 -27.84 11.13 -32.31
CA ALA A 13 -28.04 10.31 -31.11
C ALA A 13 -27.00 9.18 -31.00
N LEU A 14 -26.67 8.51 -32.11
CA LEU A 14 -25.64 7.47 -32.15
C LEU A 14 -24.26 8.06 -31.79
N LEU A 15 -23.90 9.20 -32.39
CA LEU A 15 -22.62 9.87 -32.11
C LEU A 15 -22.53 10.34 -30.65
N ALA A 16 -23.62 10.88 -30.10
CA ALA A 16 -23.68 11.25 -28.69
C ALA A 16 -23.51 10.04 -27.77
N ALA A 17 -24.15 8.91 -28.09
CA ALA A 17 -23.99 7.67 -27.32
C ALA A 17 -22.54 7.16 -27.32
N VAL A 18 -21.86 7.18 -28.48
CA VAL A 18 -20.45 6.81 -28.59
C VAL A 18 -19.56 7.77 -27.78
N ALA A 19 -19.81 9.07 -27.84
CA ALA A 19 -19.06 10.06 -27.08
C ALA A 19 -19.19 9.84 -25.56
N VAL A 20 -20.41 9.61 -25.06
CA VAL A 20 -20.68 9.31 -23.64
C VAL A 20 -19.96 8.03 -23.21
N LEU A 21 -20.05 6.98 -24.03
CA LEU A 21 -19.38 5.70 -23.74
C LEU A 21 -17.86 5.88 -23.69
N SER A 22 -17.30 6.66 -24.61
CA SER A 22 -15.86 6.94 -24.67
C SER A 22 -15.39 7.69 -23.43
N VAL A 23 -16.12 8.74 -23.01
CA VAL A 23 -15.82 9.48 -21.76
C VAL A 23 -15.94 8.58 -20.53
N ALA A 24 -16.94 7.70 -20.48
CA ALA A 24 -17.10 6.76 -19.38
C ALA A 24 -15.90 5.80 -19.29
N ILE A 25 -15.46 5.25 -20.43
CA ILE A 25 -14.28 4.38 -20.51
C ILE A 25 -13.01 5.13 -20.10
N THR A 26 -12.79 6.36 -20.58
CA THR A 26 -11.62 7.15 -20.22
C THR A 26 -11.59 7.49 -18.74
N ARG A 27 -12.74 7.90 -18.16
CA ARG A 27 -12.85 8.15 -16.71
C ARG A 27 -12.57 6.90 -15.90
N HIS A 28 -13.07 5.75 -16.36
CA HIS A 28 -12.83 4.48 -15.70
C HIS A 28 -11.34 4.10 -15.71
N LYS A 29 -10.67 4.18 -16.87
CA LYS A 29 -9.23 3.95 -17.00
C LYS A 29 -8.42 4.88 -16.09
N ARG A 30 -8.71 6.18 -16.11
CA ARG A 30 -8.03 7.17 -15.25
C ARG A 30 -8.16 6.86 -13.75
N ARG A 31 -9.31 6.32 -13.30
CA ARG A 31 -9.48 5.91 -11.90
C ARG A 31 -8.61 4.70 -11.55
N ILE A 32 -8.52 3.72 -12.45
CA ILE A 32 -7.66 2.54 -12.27
C ILE A 32 -6.18 2.96 -12.22
N ASP A 33 -5.75 3.82 -13.16
CA ASP A 33 -4.36 4.27 -13.25
C ASP A 33 -3.94 5.04 -11.98
N ARG A 34 -4.83 5.91 -11.46
CA ARG A 34 -4.58 6.64 -10.20
C ARG A 34 -4.42 5.68 -9.02
N ARG A 35 -5.31 4.68 -8.91
CA ARG A 35 -5.23 3.69 -7.82
C ARG A 35 -3.95 2.86 -7.92
N ARG A 36 -3.53 2.50 -9.12
CA ARG A 36 -2.26 1.79 -9.35
C ARG A 36 -1.05 2.64 -8.95
N GLN A 37 -1.05 3.92 -9.29
CA GLN A 37 0.00 4.85 -8.87
C GLN A 37 0.06 4.98 -7.34
N GLN A 38 -1.10 5.04 -6.68
CA GLN A 38 -1.17 5.06 -5.21
C GLN A 38 -0.62 3.77 -4.59
N ALA A 39 -0.94 2.59 -5.15
CA ALA A 39 -0.37 1.32 -4.68
C ALA A 39 1.16 1.29 -4.81
N ILE A 40 1.70 1.76 -5.94
CA ILE A 40 3.15 1.81 -6.16
C ILE A 40 3.83 2.75 -5.16
N ARG A 41 3.23 3.92 -4.89
CA ARG A 41 3.75 4.87 -3.88
C ARG A 41 3.73 4.26 -2.49
N MET A 42 2.63 3.62 -2.12
CA MET A 42 2.47 2.95 -0.84
C MET A 42 3.51 1.84 -0.65
N LEU A 43 3.72 0.99 -1.67
CA LEU A 43 4.77 -0.04 -1.63
C LEU A 43 6.16 0.56 -1.46
N ARG A 44 6.50 1.59 -2.25
CA ARG A 44 7.80 2.25 -2.13
C ARG A 44 8.02 2.82 -0.73
N ALA A 45 7.01 3.47 -0.15
CA ALA A 45 7.08 4.02 1.20
C ALA A 45 7.29 2.92 2.25
N LEU A 46 6.58 1.79 2.13
CA LEU A 46 6.75 0.63 3.00
C LEU A 46 8.12 -0.03 2.86
N THR A 47 8.66 -0.12 1.63
CA THR A 47 10.01 -0.63 1.40
C THR A 47 11.06 0.27 2.04
N LEU A 48 10.98 1.59 1.81
CA LEU A 48 11.90 2.56 2.43
C LEU A 48 11.90 2.48 3.95
N TYR A 49 10.71 2.34 4.54
CA TYR A 49 10.56 2.15 5.97
C TYR A 49 11.15 0.79 6.43
N GLY A 50 10.88 -0.30 5.72
CA GLY A 50 11.43 -1.63 6.01
C GLY A 50 12.96 -1.67 5.93
N ASP A 51 13.55 -0.98 4.94
CA ASP A 51 15.00 -0.87 4.78
C ASP A 51 15.62 -0.16 5.98
N TRP A 52 15.01 0.93 6.47
CA TRP A 52 15.46 1.60 7.69
C TRP A 52 15.40 0.68 8.91
N VAL A 53 14.31 -0.06 9.10
CA VAL A 53 14.21 -1.02 10.22
C VAL A 53 15.29 -2.08 10.11
N SER A 54 15.58 -2.59 8.91
CA SER A 54 16.64 -3.57 8.71
C SER A 54 18.03 -3.00 9.00
N ALA A 55 18.26 -1.73 8.69
CA ALA A 55 19.51 -1.04 8.95
C ALA A 55 19.80 -0.88 10.45
N GLN A 56 18.76 -0.81 11.31
CA GLN A 56 18.93 -0.75 12.77
C GLN A 56 19.65 -1.97 13.35
N ARG A 57 19.64 -3.11 12.65
CA ARG A 57 20.41 -4.31 13.04
C ARG A 57 21.91 -4.15 12.84
N LEU A 58 22.32 -3.41 11.81
CA LEU A 58 23.71 -3.33 11.36
C LEU A 58 24.52 -2.26 12.10
N VAL A 59 23.85 -1.36 12.83
CA VAL A 59 24.51 -0.27 13.53
C VAL A 59 24.70 -0.66 14.99
N ALA A 60 25.95 -0.63 15.46
CA ALA A 60 26.30 -0.92 16.85
C ALA A 60 25.66 0.06 17.86
N LEU A 61 25.26 1.24 17.39
CA LEU A 61 24.39 2.16 18.13
C LEU A 61 23.01 2.18 17.47
N PRO A 62 21.92 2.07 18.26
CA PRO A 62 20.58 2.38 17.76
C PRO A 62 20.60 3.81 17.21
N GLN A 63 20.50 3.96 15.88
CA GLN A 63 20.25 5.26 15.30
C GLN A 63 18.84 5.62 15.74
N GLY A 64 18.63 6.81 16.27
CA GLY A 64 17.32 7.24 16.74
C GLY A 64 16.25 7.19 15.65
N THR A 65 15.11 7.79 15.93
CA THR A 65 14.05 7.95 14.93
C THR A 65 14.59 8.68 13.70
N ASN A 66 14.44 8.05 12.52
CA ASN A 66 14.81 8.64 11.25
C ASN A 66 13.58 9.36 10.67
N PRO A 67 13.61 10.69 10.50
CA PRO A 67 12.45 11.45 10.05
C PRO A 67 11.99 11.05 8.65
N ALA A 68 12.89 10.56 7.78
CA ALA A 68 12.51 10.09 6.45
C ALA A 68 11.76 8.74 6.51
N ALA A 69 12.14 7.85 7.43
CA ALA A 69 11.45 6.58 7.62
C ALA A 69 10.07 6.79 8.27
N GLU A 70 9.98 7.68 9.26
CA GLU A 70 8.69 8.07 9.85
C GLU A 70 7.77 8.71 8.81
N ALA A 71 8.29 9.64 7.99
CA ALA A 71 7.52 10.25 6.91
C ALA A 71 7.01 9.21 5.90
N ALA A 72 7.83 8.19 5.58
CA ALA A 72 7.41 7.10 4.70
C ALA A 72 6.27 6.25 5.31
N LEU A 73 6.32 5.97 6.62
CA LEU A 73 5.24 5.24 7.30
C LEU A 73 3.95 6.08 7.36
N VAL A 74 4.06 7.40 7.61
CA VAL A 74 2.93 8.33 7.57
C VAL A 74 2.32 8.41 6.18
N GLU A 75 3.14 8.50 5.13
CA GLU A 75 2.67 8.48 3.74
C GLU A 75 1.94 7.17 3.41
N ALA A 76 2.50 6.03 3.80
CA ALA A 76 1.86 4.74 3.60
C ALA A 76 0.51 4.63 4.32
N SER A 77 0.42 5.14 5.56
CA SER A 77 -0.82 5.17 6.33
C SER A 77 -1.87 6.08 5.69
N ALA A 78 -1.49 7.28 5.24
CA ALA A 78 -2.39 8.21 4.57
C ALA A 78 -2.93 7.62 3.26
N LEU A 79 -2.05 7.02 2.44
CA LEU A 79 -2.44 6.33 1.22
C LEU A 79 -3.36 5.13 1.50
N GLY A 80 -3.12 4.41 2.60
CA GLY A 80 -3.98 3.32 3.05
C GLY A 80 -5.40 3.80 3.36
N GLY A 81 -5.53 4.84 4.18
CA GLY A 81 -6.84 5.40 4.56
C GLY A 81 -7.66 5.92 3.38
N ASP A 82 -7.01 6.61 2.44
CA ASP A 82 -7.70 7.28 1.33
C ASP A 82 -8.00 6.33 0.15
N ALA A 83 -7.04 5.48 -0.23
CA ALA A 83 -7.10 4.72 -1.47
C ALA A 83 -7.43 3.23 -1.27
N PHE A 84 -7.18 2.70 -0.07
CA PHE A 84 -7.28 1.27 0.26
C PHE A 84 -7.88 1.04 1.66
N PRO A 85 -9.10 1.52 1.94
CA PRO A 85 -9.76 1.31 3.24
C PRO A 85 -9.90 -0.18 3.59
N GLU A 86 -9.96 -1.06 2.60
CA GLU A 86 -9.95 -2.52 2.78
C GLU A 86 -8.67 -3.09 3.43
N LEU A 87 -7.58 -2.31 3.50
CA LEU A 87 -6.31 -2.70 4.13
C LEU A 87 -6.11 -2.09 5.53
N ALA A 88 -7.14 -1.43 6.08
CA ALA A 88 -7.02 -0.70 7.33
C ALA A 88 -6.59 -1.60 8.51
N GLY A 89 -7.08 -2.85 8.54
CA GLY A 89 -6.72 -3.81 9.59
C GLY A 89 -5.25 -4.22 9.54
N GLU A 90 -4.73 -4.50 8.35
CA GLU A 90 -3.32 -4.86 8.14
C GLU A 90 -2.41 -3.69 8.43
N MET A 91 -2.81 -2.48 8.02
CA MET A 91 -2.07 -1.26 8.32
C MET A 91 -2.00 -1.00 9.84
N ALA A 92 -3.12 -1.17 10.55
CA ALA A 92 -3.13 -1.07 12.02
C ALA A 92 -2.21 -2.11 12.67
N GLY A 93 -2.21 -3.35 12.16
CA GLY A 93 -1.29 -4.40 12.62
C GLY A 93 0.18 -4.04 12.40
N LEU A 94 0.51 -3.45 11.25
CA LEU A 94 1.86 -2.97 10.94
C LEU A 94 2.29 -1.83 11.88
N LEU A 95 1.41 -0.86 12.13
CA LEU A 95 1.65 0.27 13.03
C LEU A 95 1.87 -0.19 14.47
N ALA A 96 1.02 -1.09 14.98
CA ALA A 96 1.21 -1.68 16.31
C ALA A 96 2.56 -2.42 16.43
N MET A 97 3.02 -3.03 15.33
CA MET A 97 4.32 -3.68 15.29
C MET A 97 5.48 -2.69 15.25
N HIS A 98 5.32 -1.59 14.52
CA HIS A 98 6.26 -0.46 14.55
C HIS A 98 6.43 0.10 15.96
N GLU A 99 5.34 0.33 16.69
CA GLU A 99 5.39 0.83 18.07
C GLU A 99 6.20 -0.09 18.99
N LYS A 100 5.98 -1.41 18.89
CA LYS A 100 6.76 -2.40 19.65
C LYS A 100 8.24 -2.35 19.31
N LEU A 101 8.57 -2.20 18.02
CA LEU A 101 9.94 -2.12 17.55
C LEU A 101 10.65 -0.85 18.03
N VAL A 102 9.97 0.30 17.96
CA VAL A 102 10.48 1.57 18.47
C VAL A 102 10.68 1.51 19.98
N ALA A 103 9.73 0.95 20.73
CA ALA A 103 9.85 0.76 22.17
C ALA A 103 11.05 -0.12 22.53
N PHE A 104 11.25 -1.22 21.80
CA PHE A 104 12.41 -2.09 21.97
C PHE A 104 13.73 -1.34 21.70
N LEU A 105 13.84 -0.63 20.58
CA LEU A 105 15.06 0.12 20.24
C LEU A 105 15.37 1.20 21.28
N ARG A 106 14.36 1.91 21.79
CA ARG A 106 14.53 2.89 22.87
C ARG A 106 15.03 2.23 24.16
N ALA A 107 14.46 1.09 24.53
CA ALA A 107 14.90 0.34 25.71
C ALA A 107 16.36 -0.14 25.59
N GLN A 108 16.75 -0.63 24.41
CA GLN A 108 18.13 -1.02 24.13
C GLN A 108 19.09 0.18 24.17
N GLN A 109 18.67 1.33 23.65
CA GLN A 109 19.46 2.56 23.72
C GLN A 109 19.66 3.05 25.16
N LEU A 110 18.62 2.97 25.99
CA LEU A 110 18.70 3.29 27.42
C LEU A 110 19.66 2.33 28.12
N LEU A 111 19.51 1.02 27.90
CA LEU A 111 20.34 -0.01 28.52
C LEU A 111 21.82 0.17 28.15
N TRP A 112 22.11 0.43 26.87
CA TRP A 112 23.47 0.71 26.41
C TRP A 112 24.10 1.93 27.09
N ARG A 113 23.33 3.02 27.29
CA ARG A 113 23.83 4.25 27.94
C ARG A 113 24.08 4.08 29.44
N HIS A 114 23.23 3.34 30.13
CA HIS A 114 23.25 3.26 31.59
C HIS A 114 23.98 2.02 32.13
N ASP A 115 23.99 0.92 31.39
CA ASP A 115 24.59 -0.35 31.81
C ASP A 115 25.09 -1.16 30.59
N PRO A 116 26.24 -0.77 30.00
CA PRO A 116 26.78 -1.44 28.83
C PRO A 116 27.17 -2.91 29.10
N GLY A 117 27.49 -3.25 30.35
CA GLY A 117 27.85 -4.60 30.76
C GLY A 117 26.67 -5.57 30.70
N ASN A 118 25.50 -5.14 31.17
CA ASN A 118 24.28 -5.94 31.02
C ASN A 118 23.70 -5.88 29.60
N TRP A 119 23.93 -4.80 28.85
CA TRP A 119 23.57 -4.74 27.44
C TRP A 119 24.28 -5.82 26.61
N LEU A 120 25.60 -6.00 26.79
CA LEU A 120 26.38 -7.05 26.13
C LEU A 120 25.88 -8.47 26.44
N LYS A 121 25.37 -8.68 27.65
CA LYS A 121 24.81 -9.96 28.11
C LYS A 121 23.36 -10.17 27.66
N SER A 122 22.71 -9.14 27.14
CA SER A 122 21.32 -9.22 26.70
C SER A 122 21.21 -9.97 25.37
N ASP A 123 20.18 -10.81 25.23
CA ASP A 123 19.86 -11.56 24.01
C ASP A 123 19.16 -10.65 22.97
N HIS A 124 19.70 -9.45 22.77
CA HIS A 124 19.10 -8.36 22.00
C HIS A 124 18.93 -8.74 20.53
N ASP A 125 19.91 -9.42 19.91
CA ASP A 125 19.82 -9.84 18.51
C ASP A 125 18.67 -10.85 18.31
N ARG A 126 18.50 -11.81 19.22
CA ARG A 126 17.39 -12.78 19.13
C ARG A 126 16.03 -12.13 19.29
N GLN A 127 15.89 -11.21 20.26
CA GLN A 127 14.66 -10.45 20.49
C GLN A 127 14.34 -9.54 19.30
N PHE A 128 15.35 -8.86 18.76
CA PHE A 128 15.22 -8.05 17.54
C PHE A 128 14.79 -8.92 16.36
N MET A 129 15.43 -10.06 16.12
CA MET A 129 15.10 -10.97 15.02
C MET A 129 13.70 -11.59 15.15
N ALA A 130 13.19 -11.76 16.37
CA ALA A 130 11.79 -12.16 16.59
C ALA A 130 10.82 -11.04 16.17
N LEU A 131 11.07 -9.81 16.62
CA LEU A 131 10.28 -8.65 16.22
C LEU A 131 10.37 -8.38 14.71
N TRP A 132 11.55 -8.51 14.14
CA TRP A 132 11.78 -8.32 12.71
C TRP A 132 11.00 -9.33 11.85
N ARG A 133 10.95 -10.60 12.25
CA ARG A 133 10.17 -11.63 11.54
C ARG A 133 8.68 -11.32 11.55
N LEU A 134 8.15 -10.92 12.70
CA LEU A 134 6.76 -10.51 12.84
C LEU A 134 6.44 -9.26 12.00
N HIS A 135 7.36 -8.29 11.98
CA HIS A 135 7.24 -7.09 11.16
C HIS A 135 7.23 -7.42 9.65
N ARG A 136 8.14 -8.29 9.22
CA ARG A 136 8.23 -8.74 7.82
C ARG A 136 6.99 -9.52 7.39
N ALA A 137 6.47 -10.38 8.27
CA ALA A 137 5.23 -11.10 8.00
C ALA A 137 4.04 -10.13 7.80
N ALA A 138 3.92 -9.10 8.65
CA ALA A 138 2.90 -8.07 8.50
C ALA A 138 3.02 -7.30 7.18
N LEU A 139 4.25 -6.92 6.78
CA LEU A 139 4.52 -6.27 5.50
C LEU A 139 4.15 -7.17 4.30
N GLN A 140 4.51 -8.46 4.35
CA GLN A 140 4.21 -9.41 3.27
C GLN A 140 2.70 -9.59 3.08
N VAL A 141 1.94 -9.75 4.17
CA VAL A 141 0.48 -9.86 4.09
C VAL A 141 -0.12 -8.59 3.47
N LEU A 142 0.39 -7.42 3.83
CA LEU A 142 -0.10 -6.15 3.30
C LEU A 142 0.24 -6.01 1.81
N GLU A 143 1.44 -6.39 1.39
CA GLU A 143 1.85 -6.40 -0.01
C GLU A 143 1.00 -7.35 -0.85
N GLU A 144 0.79 -8.59 -0.39
CA GLU A 144 -0.04 -9.59 -1.07
C GLU A 144 -1.48 -9.10 -1.24
N LYS A 145 -2.08 -8.52 -0.19
CA LYS A 145 -3.44 -7.99 -0.25
C LYS A 145 -3.53 -6.75 -1.13
N LEU A 146 -2.53 -5.87 -1.11
CA LEU A 146 -2.50 -4.71 -1.99
C LEU A 146 -2.41 -5.13 -3.47
N GLN A 147 -1.56 -6.11 -3.78
CA GLN A 147 -1.48 -6.70 -5.11
C GLN A 147 -2.80 -7.35 -5.52
N ALA A 148 -3.45 -8.11 -4.62
CA ALA A 148 -4.74 -8.73 -4.87
C ALA A 148 -5.84 -7.68 -5.14
N VAL A 149 -5.89 -6.59 -4.36
CA VAL A 149 -6.86 -5.50 -4.54
C VAL A 149 -6.68 -4.79 -5.88
N VAL A 150 -5.43 -4.61 -6.32
CA VAL A 150 -5.12 -4.03 -7.63
C VAL A 150 -5.44 -5.03 -8.76
N ALA A 151 -5.21 -6.33 -8.56
CA ALA A 151 -5.42 -7.38 -9.56
C ALA A 151 -6.90 -7.81 -9.74
N VAL A 152 -7.65 -7.98 -8.65
CA VAL A 152 -9.07 -8.42 -8.67
C VAL A 152 -9.94 -7.42 -9.42
N ARG A 153 -9.64 -6.12 -9.32
CA ARG A 153 -10.39 -5.07 -10.02
C ARG A 153 -10.14 -5.04 -11.53
N HIS A 154 -9.03 -5.63 -12.01
CA HIS A 154 -8.78 -5.84 -13.43
C HIS A 154 -9.64 -6.96 -14.03
N ARG A 155 -10.04 -7.96 -13.23
CA ARG A 155 -10.82 -9.11 -13.72
C ARG A 155 -12.33 -8.82 -13.80
N GLY A 156 -12.85 -7.93 -12.95
CA GLY A 156 -14.27 -7.57 -12.89
C GLY A 156 -14.84 -6.83 -14.12
N THR A 157 -13.98 -6.28 -14.99
CA THR A 157 -14.42 -5.58 -16.22
C THR A 157 -14.34 -6.44 -17.49
N ALA A 158 -13.71 -7.62 -17.43
CA ALA A 158 -13.53 -8.50 -18.58
C ALA A 158 -14.54 -9.67 -18.64
N GLY A 159 -15.33 -9.90 -17.59
CA GLY A 159 -16.10 -11.14 -17.39
C GLY A 159 -17.59 -11.12 -17.74
N ARG A 160 -18.12 -10.16 -18.51
CA ARG A 160 -19.57 -10.11 -18.84
C ARG A 160 -19.90 -10.00 -20.33
N ARG A 161 -19.16 -10.72 -21.17
CA ARG A 161 -19.55 -11.04 -22.55
C ARG A 161 -18.96 -12.38 -22.97
N GLN A 162 -19.58 -13.48 -22.53
CA GLN A 162 -19.52 -14.78 -23.21
C GLN A 162 -20.40 -15.77 -22.43
N SER A 163 -21.70 -15.79 -22.74
CA SER A 163 -22.52 -17.01 -22.72
C SER A 163 -23.96 -16.64 -23.10
N THR A 164 -24.22 -16.65 -24.39
CA THR A 164 -25.49 -17.13 -24.98
C THR A 164 -25.34 -17.08 -26.48
N TYR A 165 -24.90 -18.20 -27.05
CA TYR A 165 -25.39 -18.77 -28.30
C TYR A 165 -24.96 -20.24 -28.25
N ALA A 166 -25.84 -21.05 -27.68
CA ALA A 166 -25.98 -22.46 -28.01
C ALA A 166 -27.26 -22.57 -28.85
#